data_AF-A0A6V7K5P4-F1
#
_entry.id   AF-A0A6V7K5P4-F1
#
_cell.length_a   1.000
_cell.length_b   1.000
_cell.length_c   1.000
_cell.angle_alpha   90.00
_cell.angle_beta   90.00
_cell.angle_gamma   90.00
#
_symmetry.space_group_name_H-M   'P 1'
#
loop_
_entity.id
_entity.type
_entity.pdbx_description
1 polymer ?
#
loop_
_entity_poly.entity_id
_entity_poly.type
_entity_poly.pdbx_seq_one_letter_code
_entity_poly.pdbx_strand_id
1 'polypeptide(L)' 'KKWCETQNLSRIGIPSYEGSGSHVYKGERFRFLVIPRYGIDVGKLFQDHGRKLPTKLVNNLAVQM' A
#
# COMPACT_ATOMS: atom_id res chain seq x y z
N LYS A 1 -5.67 -10.81 -9.09
CA LYS A 1 -5.88 -10.63 -10.55
C LYS A 1 -7.30 -10.99 -10.98
N LYS A 2 -7.82 -12.19 -10.67
CA LYS A 2 -9.21 -12.60 -10.98
C LYS A 2 -10.29 -11.54 -10.65
N TRP A 3 -10.23 -10.89 -9.49
CA TRP A 3 -11.21 -9.84 -9.14
C TRP A 3 -11.09 -8.58 -10.01
N CYS A 4 -9.87 -8.11 -10.29
CA CYS A 4 -9.69 -6.93 -11.16
C CYS A 4 -10.21 -7.20 -12.57
N GLU A 5 -10.02 -8.42 -13.08
CA GLU A 5 -10.56 -8.85 -14.38
C GLU A 5 -12.09 -8.83 -14.38
N THR A 6 -12.75 -9.36 -13.34
CA THR A 6 -14.24 -9.33 -13.27
C THR A 6 -14.81 -7.93 -13.10
N GLN A 7 -14.02 -7.00 -12.53
CA GLN A 7 -14.43 -5.60 -12.37
C GLN A 7 -13.98 -4.69 -13.51
N ASN A 8 -13.33 -5.22 -14.55
CA ASN A 8 -12.76 -4.44 -15.65
C ASN A 8 -11.80 -3.33 -15.17
N LEU A 9 -11.00 -3.63 -14.13
CA LEU A 9 -10.02 -2.72 -13.53
C LEU A 9 -8.60 -3.18 -13.88
N SER A 10 -7.72 -2.22 -14.20
CA SER A 10 -6.31 -2.51 -14.50
C SER A 10 -5.49 -2.90 -13.27
N ARG A 11 -5.86 -2.39 -12.09
CA ARG A 11 -5.17 -2.62 -10.81
C ARG A 11 -6.13 -2.43 -9.63
N ILE A 12 -5.70 -2.88 -8.46
CA ILE A 12 -6.34 -2.60 -7.16
C ILE A 12 -5.31 -2.01 -6.21
N GLY A 13 -5.70 -1.02 -5.41
CA GLY A 13 -4.84 -0.34 -4.43
C GLY A 13 -4.54 -1.15 -3.17
N ILE A 14 -4.72 -2.47 -3.19
CA ILE A 14 -4.53 -3.36 -2.04
C ILE A 14 -3.19 -4.10 -2.18
N PRO A 15 -2.31 -4.07 -1.16
CA PRO A 15 -1.08 -4.84 -1.17
C PRO A 15 -1.30 -6.34 -1.34
N SER A 16 -0.45 -7.00 -2.12
CA SER A 16 -0.45 -8.46 -2.19
C SER A 16 0.08 -9.07 -0.90
N TYR A 17 -0.53 -10.17 -0.50
CA TYR A 17 -0.05 -11.01 0.58
C TYR A 17 0.99 -11.98 0.02
N GLU A 18 2.21 -11.93 0.54
CA GLU A 18 3.29 -12.84 0.12
C GLU A 18 3.51 -13.97 1.15
N GLY A 19 3.21 -13.72 2.42
CA GLY A 19 3.39 -14.73 3.47
C GLY A 19 3.23 -14.16 4.88
N SER A 20 3.15 -15.04 5.87
CA SER A 20 3.14 -14.69 7.29
C SER A 20 3.69 -15.84 8.12
N GLY A 21 4.02 -15.56 9.37
CA GLY A 21 4.50 -16.59 10.26
C GLY A 21 4.78 -16.07 11.66
N SER A 22 5.57 -16.85 12.41
CA SER A 22 6.05 -16.44 13.72
C SER A 22 7.54 -16.67 13.84
N HIS A 23 8.21 -15.76 14.55
CA HIS A 23 9.62 -15.86 14.88
C HIS A 23 9.79 -15.76 16.39
N VAL A 24 10.54 -16.68 16.98
CA VAL A 24 10.86 -16.63 18.41
C VAL A 24 12.21 -15.95 18.58
N TYR A 25 12.22 -14.85 19.34
CA TYR A 25 13.43 -14.11 19.66
C TYR A 25 13.47 -13.87 21.17
N LYS A 26 14.56 -14.28 21.82
CA LYS A 26 14.74 -14.19 23.30
C LYS A 26 13.59 -14.81 24.11
N GLY A 27 13.04 -15.92 23.63
CA GLY A 27 11.93 -16.63 24.30
C GLY A 27 10.54 -16.01 24.05
N GLU A 28 10.46 -14.85 23.40
CA GLU A 28 9.19 -14.22 23.02
C GLU A 28 8.83 -14.55 21.56
N ARG A 29 7.53 -14.78 21.32
CA ARG A 29 7.00 -15.12 20.00
C ARG A 29 6.44 -13.89 19.30
N PHE A 30 7.05 -13.50 18.20
CA PHE A 30 6.64 -12.40 17.34
C PHE A 30 5.91 -12.92 16.11
N ARG A 31 4.91 -12.16 15.63
CA ARG A 31 4.25 -12.42 14.34
C ARG A 31 4.89 -11.53 13.28
N PHE A 32 5.13 -12.08 12.10
CA PHE A 32 5.57 -11.30 10.95
C PHE A 32 4.62 -11.48 9.77
N LEU A 33 4.63 -10.49 8.88
CA LEU A 33 3.89 -10.43 7.63
C LEU A 33 4.88 -10.06 6.52
N VAL A 34 4.75 -10.70 5.37
CA VAL A 34 5.53 -10.43 4.16
C VAL A 34 4.60 -9.80 3.14
N ILE A 35 4.98 -8.61 2.69
CA ILE A 35 4.29 -7.82 1.66
C ILE A 35 5.33 -7.24 0.70
N PRO A 36 4.94 -6.82 -0.52
CA PRO A 36 5.82 -6.09 -1.41
C PRO A 36 6.33 -4.80 -0.79
N ARG A 37 7.53 -4.38 -1.21
CA ARG A 37 8.09 -3.09 -0.81
C ARG A 37 7.46 -1.97 -1.64
N TYR A 38 6.88 -0.98 -0.97
CA TYR A 38 6.35 0.24 -1.57
C TYR A 38 7.33 1.42 -1.48
N GLY A 39 7.05 2.46 -2.26
CA GLY A 39 7.78 3.72 -2.25
C GLY A 39 7.36 4.64 -1.10
N ILE A 40 7.57 5.94 -1.31
CA ILE A 40 7.23 7.01 -0.37
C ILE A 40 5.70 7.07 -0.19
N ASP A 41 5.25 7.31 1.05
CA ASP A 41 3.83 7.49 1.34
C ASP A 41 3.32 8.89 0.93
N VAL A 42 2.03 8.98 0.60
CA VAL A 42 1.38 10.23 0.16
C VAL A 42 1.45 11.31 1.24
N GLY A 43 1.41 10.94 2.52
CA GLY A 43 1.46 11.88 3.64
C GLY A 43 2.81 12.58 3.75
N LYS A 44 3.91 11.86 3.54
CA LYS A 44 5.24 12.43 3.44
C LYS A 44 5.37 13.34 2.22
N LEU A 45 4.88 12.87 1.06
CA LEU A 45 4.87 13.70 -0.15
C LEU A 45 4.11 15.02 0.06
N PHE A 46 2.96 14.98 0.73
CA PHE A 46 2.16 16.15 1.07
C PHE A 46 2.90 17.13 1.97
N GLN A 47 3.59 16.62 3.01
CA GLN A 47 4.38 17.45 3.92
C GLN A 47 5.57 18.11 3.19
N ASP A 48 6.30 17.33 2.39
CA ASP A 48 7.47 17.80 1.64
C ASP A 48 7.11 18.89 0.61
N HIS A 49 5.86 18.89 0.10
CA HIS A 49 5.36 19.88 -0.85
C HIS A 49 4.56 21.03 -0.19
N GLY A 50 4.84 21.33 1.08
CA GLY A 50 4.21 22.46 1.77
C GLY A 50 2.70 22.30 1.96
N ARG A 51 2.25 21.06 2.19
CA ARG A 51 0.83 20.69 2.38
C ARG A 51 -0.04 21.03 1.17
N LYS A 52 0.49 20.83 -0.03
CA LYS A 52 -0.24 20.99 -1.30
C LYS A 52 0.07 19.83 -2.23
N LEU A 53 -0.95 19.36 -2.93
CA LEU A 53 -0.81 18.41 -4.04
C LEU A 53 -1.50 19.00 -5.28
N PRO A 54 -0.98 18.77 -6.50
CA PRO A 54 -1.65 19.18 -7.72
C PRO A 54 -3.04 18.54 -7.85
N THR A 55 -4.04 19.28 -8.35
CA THR A 55 -5.42 18.78 -8.50
C THR A 55 -5.50 17.47 -9.28
N LYS A 56 -4.67 17.32 -10.33
CA LYS A 56 -4.58 16.08 -11.10
C LYS A 56 -4.18 14.88 -10.24
N LEU A 57 -3.21 15.08 -9.33
CA LEU A 57 -2.75 14.03 -8.43
C LEU A 57 -3.86 13.67 -7.42
N VAL A 58 -4.53 14.68 -6.86
CA VAL A 58 -5.66 14.49 -5.93
C VAL A 58 -6.78 13.68 -6.59
N ASN A 59 -7.20 14.05 -7.80
CA ASN A 59 -8.25 13.34 -8.53
C ASN A 59 -7.85 11.88 -8.84
N ASN A 60 -6.59 11.65 -9.24
CA ASN A 60 -6.10 10.30 -9.51
C ASN A 60 -6.08 9.43 -8.24
N LEU A 61 -5.68 10.00 -7.10
CA LEU A 61 -5.71 9.30 -5.81
C LEU A 61 -7.16 8.99 -5.40
N ALA A 62 -8.08 9.94 -5.53
CA ALA A 62 -9.49 9.78 -5.17
C ALA A 62 -10.22 8.68 -5.97
N VAL A 63 -9.78 8.40 -7.20
CA VAL A 63 -10.34 7.31 -8.02
C VAL A 63 -9.75 5.93 -7.65
N GLN A 64 -8.55 5.91 -7.03
CA GLN A 64 -7.81 4.67 -6.76
C GLN A 64 -7.89 4.21 -5.28
N MET A 65 -8.09 5.14 -4.35
CA MET A 65 -8.21 4.91 -2.90
C MET A 65 -9.67 4.70 -2.50
#